data_AF-A0A1F2RK59-F1
#
_entry.id   AF-A0A1F2RK59-F1
#
_cell.length_a   1.000
_cell.length_b   1.000
_cell.length_c   1.000
_cell.angle_alpha   90.00
_cell.angle_beta   90.00
_cell.angle_gamma   90.00
#
_symmetry.space_group_name_H-M   'P 1'
#
loop_
_entity.id
_entity.type
_entity.pdbx_description
1 polymer ?
#
loop_
_entity_poly.entity_id
_entity_poly.type
_entity_poly.pdbx_seq_one_letter_code
_entity_poly.pdbx_strand_id
1 'polypeptide(L)'
;MTETKVVVVHLRRPRLSNPKEKRSDPFWEFGSFGLTGCHSKNLMNPNKSSELNGVRFAFAQGGRLGMRLVYLSPPVKIVRHGDLCEAIWKPSEMPFKYLAAPLLINKDEQTSFPLLKRFLKETRRDGWLGKFSSRFRSRRRLLEMKLSEELVQVYENQRKSSRPSAISRHYTDALPYLPPTVDEDRESTYSECLEAVRERGIQSCKPKRSCRC
;
A
#
# COMPACT_ATOMS: atom_id res chain seq x y z
N MET A 1 17.74 -12.05 15.88
CA MET A 1 17.11 -10.98 15.09
C MET A 1 15.72 -11.46 14.72
N THR A 2 14.67 -10.67 14.98
CA THR A 2 13.30 -11.02 14.59
C THR A 2 13.19 -11.02 13.06
N GLU A 3 12.60 -12.07 12.50
CA GLU A 3 12.39 -12.24 11.06
C GLU A 3 11.62 -11.03 10.48
N THR A 4 12.20 -10.36 9.48
CA THR A 4 11.55 -9.20 8.86
C THR A 4 10.51 -9.66 7.85
N LYS A 5 9.23 -9.49 8.18
CA LYS A 5 8.11 -9.89 7.32
C LYS A 5 7.63 -8.71 6.49
N VAL A 6 7.67 -8.86 5.17
CA VAL A 6 7.24 -7.82 4.22
C VAL A 6 6.14 -8.34 3.30
N VAL A 7 5.13 -7.52 3.06
CA VAL A 7 4.12 -7.74 2.00
C VAL A 7 4.15 -6.57 1.04
N VAL A 8 4.16 -6.87 -0.26
CA VAL A 8 4.08 -5.85 -1.30
C VAL A 8 2.64 -5.40 -1.49
N VAL A 9 2.39 -4.11 -1.29
CA VAL A 9 1.11 -3.47 -1.58
C VAL A 9 1.19 -2.83 -2.97
N HIS A 10 0.60 -3.48 -3.96
CA HIS A 10 0.56 -2.95 -5.33
C HIS A 10 -0.52 -1.88 -5.46
N LEU A 11 -0.09 -0.61 -5.48
CA LEU A 11 -0.98 0.53 -5.63
C LEU A 11 -1.42 0.69 -7.08
N ARG A 12 -2.73 0.83 -7.27
CA ARG A 12 -3.30 1.13 -8.58
C ARG A 12 -2.98 2.56 -8.99
N ARG A 13 -2.74 2.75 -10.28
CA ARG A 13 -2.56 4.07 -10.91
C ARG A 13 -3.87 4.87 -10.96
N PRO A 14 -3.84 6.22 -10.93
CA PRO A 14 -5.05 7.02 -11.14
C PRO A 14 -5.74 6.70 -12.47
N ARG A 15 -7.07 6.62 -12.45
CA ARG A 15 -7.92 6.41 -13.64
C ARG A 15 -8.34 7.76 -14.22
N LEU A 16 -7.62 8.22 -15.24
CA LEU A 16 -7.86 9.54 -15.85
C LEU A 16 -9.23 9.66 -16.53
N SER A 17 -9.82 8.54 -16.96
CA SER A 17 -11.16 8.52 -17.57
C SER A 17 -12.30 8.66 -16.57
N ASN A 18 -12.04 8.57 -15.26
CA ASN A 18 -13.06 8.75 -14.23
C ASN A 18 -12.86 10.12 -13.56
N PRO A 19 -13.73 11.11 -13.82
CA PRO A 19 -13.58 12.45 -13.24
C PRO A 19 -13.65 12.46 -11.71
N LYS A 20 -14.31 11.46 -11.09
CA LYS A 20 -14.45 11.33 -9.63
C LYS A 20 -13.29 10.57 -8.97
N GLU A 21 -12.28 10.14 -9.71
CA GLU A 21 -11.13 9.42 -9.13
C GLU A 21 -10.27 10.39 -8.29
N LYS A 22 -10.16 10.13 -6.97
CA LYS A 22 -9.39 10.95 -6.00
C LYS A 22 -8.08 10.35 -5.47
N ARG A 23 -7.99 9.01 -5.42
CA ARG A 23 -6.83 8.26 -4.88
C ARG A 23 -6.49 8.56 -3.41
N SER A 24 -7.51 8.75 -2.58
CA SER A 24 -7.36 9.11 -1.16
C SER A 24 -6.67 8.07 -0.25
N ASP A 25 -6.47 6.83 -0.69
CA ASP A 25 -5.83 5.76 0.08
C ASP A 25 -4.53 5.36 -0.63
N PRO A 26 -3.35 5.36 0.04
CA PRO A 26 -3.14 5.45 1.50
C PRO A 26 -3.25 6.84 2.12
N PHE A 27 -3.61 6.88 3.41
CA PHE A 27 -3.55 8.05 4.28
C PHE A 27 -2.18 8.12 4.97
N TRP A 28 -1.16 8.51 4.21
CA TRP A 28 0.24 8.56 4.66
C TRP A 28 0.43 9.42 5.90
N GLU A 29 -0.23 10.58 5.90
CA GLU A 29 -0.18 11.60 6.94
C GLU A 29 -0.59 11.02 8.31
N PHE A 30 -1.56 10.10 8.28
CA PHE A 30 -2.16 9.49 9.47
C PHE A 30 -1.67 8.06 9.72
N GLY A 31 -0.77 7.56 8.86
CA GLY A 31 -0.25 6.20 8.95
C GLY A 31 -1.34 5.15 8.80
N SER A 32 -2.24 5.32 7.81
CA SER A 32 -3.41 4.46 7.62
C SER A 32 -3.56 3.97 6.17
N PHE A 33 -4.02 2.73 6.02
CA PHE A 33 -4.33 2.12 4.73
C PHE A 33 -5.53 1.17 4.81
N GLY A 34 -6.41 1.22 3.81
CA GLY A 34 -7.53 0.30 3.65
C GLY A 34 -8.88 0.86 4.12
N LEU A 35 -8.89 2.01 4.78
CA LEU A 35 -10.08 2.64 5.36
C LEU A 35 -11.16 2.98 4.31
N THR A 36 -10.75 3.24 3.06
CA THR A 36 -11.68 3.48 1.94
C THR A 36 -12.35 2.21 1.40
N GLY A 37 -12.05 1.04 1.99
CA GLY A 37 -12.47 -0.27 1.50
C GLY A 37 -11.61 -0.77 0.34
N CYS A 38 -10.52 -0.06 0.03
CA CYS A 38 -9.56 -0.53 -0.95
C CYS A 38 -8.96 -1.86 -0.49
N HIS A 39 -8.74 -2.78 -1.43
CA HIS A 39 -8.14 -4.09 -1.15
C HIS A 39 -8.93 -5.01 -0.17
N SER A 40 -10.17 -4.67 0.20
CA SER A 40 -11.04 -5.49 1.08
C SER A 40 -11.32 -6.90 0.54
N LYS A 41 -11.25 -7.10 -0.78
CA LYS A 41 -11.41 -8.42 -1.40
C LYS A 41 -10.13 -9.24 -1.46
N ASN A 42 -8.96 -8.66 -1.14
CA ASN A 42 -7.66 -9.33 -1.26
C ASN A 42 -6.75 -9.13 -0.02
N LEU A 43 -5.84 -8.17 -0.04
CA LEU A 43 -4.85 -7.92 1.01
C LEU A 43 -5.54 -7.62 2.35
N MET A 44 -6.53 -6.72 2.34
CA MET A 44 -7.24 -6.24 3.52
C MET A 44 -8.54 -7.02 3.78
N ASN A 45 -8.61 -8.28 3.36
CA ASN A 45 -9.77 -9.13 3.61
C ASN A 45 -9.97 -9.38 5.12
N PRO A 46 -11.12 -9.03 5.72
CA PRO A 46 -11.34 -9.15 7.16
C PRO A 46 -11.18 -10.55 7.74
N ASN A 47 -11.44 -11.59 6.95
CA ASN A 47 -11.34 -12.97 7.39
C ASN A 47 -9.89 -13.42 7.58
N LYS A 48 -8.94 -12.68 6.99
CA LYS A 48 -7.51 -13.00 7.08
C LYS A 48 -6.72 -11.87 7.71
N SER A 49 -7.14 -10.61 7.61
CA SER A 49 -6.40 -9.37 7.95
C SER A 49 -5.53 -9.48 9.20
N SER A 50 -5.98 -10.15 10.26
CA SER A 50 -5.20 -10.40 11.48
C SER A 50 -3.81 -11.01 11.27
N GLU A 51 -3.57 -11.83 10.23
CA GLU A 51 -2.23 -12.40 9.97
C GLU A 51 -1.21 -11.35 9.46
N LEU A 52 -1.64 -10.12 9.16
CA LEU A 52 -0.77 -9.01 8.76
C LEU A 52 -0.25 -8.20 9.95
N ASN A 53 -0.68 -8.50 11.19
CA ASN A 53 -0.14 -7.83 12.36
C ASN A 53 1.38 -8.04 12.47
N GLY A 54 2.12 -6.95 12.67
CA GLY A 54 3.58 -6.95 12.77
C GLY A 54 4.31 -7.01 11.41
N VAL A 55 3.59 -7.11 10.30
CA VAL A 55 4.18 -7.12 8.95
C VAL A 55 4.46 -5.69 8.49
N ARG A 56 5.52 -5.48 7.70
CA ARG A 56 5.78 -4.21 7.03
C ARG A 56 5.16 -4.21 5.63
N PHE A 57 4.50 -3.12 5.25
CA PHE A 57 3.90 -2.96 3.93
C PHE A 57 4.86 -2.20 3.01
N ALA A 58 5.26 -2.84 1.92
CA ALA A 58 6.08 -2.27 0.85
C ALA A 58 5.17 -1.75 -0.26
N PHE A 59 4.87 -0.46 -0.25
CA PHE A 59 3.95 0.18 -1.18
C PHE A 59 4.62 0.44 -2.53
N ALA A 60 4.16 -0.28 -3.55
CA ALA A 60 4.66 -0.24 -4.90
C ALA A 60 3.71 0.55 -5.80
N GLN A 61 4.19 1.68 -6.33
CA GLN A 61 3.45 2.54 -7.25
C GLN A 61 3.96 2.36 -8.67
N GLY A 62 3.07 2.00 -9.60
CA GLY A 62 3.41 1.93 -11.02
C GLY A 62 3.24 3.28 -11.72
N GLY A 63 4.08 3.58 -12.71
CA GLY A 63 3.97 4.77 -13.55
C GLY A 63 4.73 4.63 -14.87
N ARG A 64 4.92 5.74 -15.60
CA ARG A 64 5.60 5.73 -16.92
C ARG A 64 7.05 5.25 -16.81
N LEU A 65 7.70 5.53 -15.68
CA LEU A 65 9.11 5.17 -15.41
C LEU A 65 9.29 3.80 -14.72
N GLY A 66 8.25 2.98 -14.66
CA GLY A 66 8.29 1.64 -14.06
C GLY A 66 7.55 1.55 -12.73
N MET A 67 7.92 0.55 -11.93
CA MET A 67 7.38 0.31 -10.60
C MET A 67 8.35 0.86 -9.56
N ARG A 68 7.85 1.65 -8.60
CA ARG A 68 8.64 2.35 -7.60
C ARG A 68 8.19 1.98 -6.19
N LEU A 69 9.14 1.78 -5.27
CA LEU A 69 8.84 1.54 -3.85
C LEU A 69 8.69 2.89 -3.15
N VAL A 70 7.49 3.45 -3.15
CA VAL A 70 7.25 4.81 -2.65
C VAL A 70 7.25 4.89 -1.12
N TYR A 71 6.92 3.78 -0.45
CA TYR A 71 6.94 3.71 1.01
C TYR A 71 7.17 2.30 1.50
N LEU A 72 7.84 2.19 2.65
CA LEU A 72 7.92 0.97 3.44
C LEU A 72 7.47 1.33 4.85
N SER A 73 6.35 0.77 5.30
CA SER A 73 5.83 1.08 6.62
C SER A 73 6.71 0.49 7.74
N PRO A 74 6.64 1.06 8.96
CA PRO A 74 6.87 0.31 10.18
C PRO A 74 5.94 -0.93 10.25
N PRO A 75 6.18 -1.87 11.18
CA PRO A 75 5.26 -2.96 11.45
C PRO A 75 3.83 -2.44 11.66
N VAL A 76 2.87 -2.95 10.88
CA VAL A 76 1.48 -2.49 10.94
C VAL A 76 0.73 -3.22 12.05
N LYS A 77 -0.24 -2.52 12.65
CA LYS A 77 -1.32 -3.12 13.43
C LYS A 77 -2.58 -3.11 12.57
N ILE A 78 -3.34 -4.20 12.64
CA ILE A 78 -4.59 -4.33 11.90
C ILE A 78 -5.75 -4.04 12.85
N VAL A 79 -6.59 -3.08 12.47
CA VAL A 79 -7.83 -2.73 13.16
C VAL A 79 -9.00 -3.19 12.29
N ARG A 80 -9.97 -3.87 12.91
CA ARG A 80 -11.17 -4.34 12.23
C ARG A 80 -12.33 -3.41 12.53
N HIS A 81 -12.97 -2.94 11.47
CA HIS A 81 -14.17 -2.09 11.50
C HIS A 81 -15.34 -2.85 10.86
N GLY A 82 -15.87 -3.86 11.56
CA GLY A 82 -16.92 -4.74 11.02
C GLY A 82 -16.44 -5.60 9.84
N ASP A 83 -16.91 -5.26 8.63
CA ASP A 83 -16.59 -5.91 7.36
C ASP A 83 -15.40 -5.27 6.62
N LEU A 84 -14.72 -4.31 7.25
CA LEU A 84 -13.54 -3.63 6.73
C LEU A 84 -12.35 -3.78 7.69
N CYS A 85 -11.14 -3.67 7.15
CA CYS A 85 -9.92 -3.62 7.96
C CYS A 85 -9.04 -2.46 7.55
N GLU A 86 -8.41 -1.86 8.55
CA GLU A 86 -7.46 -0.77 8.43
C GLU A 86 -6.10 -1.25 8.93
N ALA A 87 -5.05 -1.02 8.15
CA ALA A 87 -3.68 -1.15 8.61
C ALA A 87 -3.22 0.20 9.13
N ILE A 88 -2.81 0.25 10.40
CA ILE A 88 -2.29 1.46 11.06
C ILE A 88 -0.82 1.26 11.42
N TRP A 89 -0.02 2.32 11.32
CA TRP A 89 1.38 2.29 11.73
C TRP A 89 1.81 3.61 12.37
N LYS A 90 2.83 3.53 13.23
CA LYS A 90 3.55 4.69 13.76
C LYS A 90 5.06 4.42 13.74
N PRO A 91 5.90 5.46 13.54
CA PRO A 91 5.53 6.83 13.18
C PRO A 91 4.86 6.91 11.80
N SER A 92 3.98 7.91 11.59
CA SER A 92 3.45 8.24 10.27
C SER A 92 4.44 9.17 9.56
N GLU A 93 5.00 8.71 8.46
CA GLU A 93 5.92 9.50 7.65
C GLU A 93 5.44 9.58 6.21
N MET A 94 5.72 10.71 5.56
CA MET A 94 5.39 10.88 4.14
C MET A 94 6.24 9.97 3.25
N PRO A 95 5.65 9.42 2.17
CA PRO A 95 6.37 8.58 1.21
C PRO A 95 7.43 9.37 0.43
N PHE A 96 8.24 8.67 -0.35
CA PHE A 96 9.00 9.29 -1.42
C PHE A 96 8.07 9.87 -2.49
N LYS A 97 8.53 10.94 -3.15
CA LYS A 97 7.99 11.33 -4.45
C LYS A 97 8.18 10.19 -5.44
N TYR A 98 7.22 9.97 -6.33
CA TYR A 98 7.28 8.85 -7.29
C TYR A 98 8.60 8.80 -8.08
N LEU A 99 9.09 9.96 -8.53
CA LEU A 99 10.32 10.07 -9.33
C LEU A 99 11.60 9.80 -8.52
N ALA A 100 11.58 10.08 -7.21
CA ALA A 100 12.73 9.93 -6.33
C ALA A 100 12.79 8.55 -5.66
N ALA A 101 11.67 7.83 -5.61
CA ALA A 101 11.56 6.52 -4.98
C ALA A 101 12.47 5.46 -5.62
N PRO A 102 12.95 4.46 -4.86
CA PRO A 102 13.73 3.34 -5.38
C PRO A 102 13.02 2.62 -6.54
N LEU A 103 13.75 2.27 -7.60
CA LEU A 103 13.18 1.58 -8.76
C LEU A 103 13.07 0.08 -8.49
N LEU A 104 11.85 -0.42 -8.30
CA LEU A 104 11.61 -1.86 -8.15
C LEU A 104 11.93 -2.59 -9.46
N ILE A 105 11.37 -2.13 -10.58
CA ILE A 105 11.67 -2.64 -11.92
C ILE A 105 11.07 -1.71 -12.99
N ASN A 106 11.75 -1.50 -14.12
CA ASN A 106 11.17 -0.86 -15.30
C ASN A 106 11.10 -1.79 -16.51
N LYS A 107 10.62 -1.28 -17.65
CA LYS A 107 10.51 -2.03 -18.91
C LYS A 107 11.88 -2.46 -19.46
N ASP A 108 12.91 -1.66 -19.20
CA ASP A 108 14.30 -1.84 -19.65
C ASP A 108 15.13 -2.69 -18.66
N GLU A 109 14.44 -3.41 -17.77
CA GLU A 109 14.99 -4.30 -16.75
C GLU A 109 15.92 -3.67 -15.70
N GLN A 110 15.94 -2.34 -15.59
CA GLN A 110 16.69 -1.62 -14.57
C GLN A 110 15.98 -1.75 -13.22
N THR A 111 16.77 -1.89 -12.16
CA THR A 111 16.27 -2.08 -10.79
C THR A 111 17.31 -1.68 -9.76
N SER A 112 16.84 -1.27 -8.59
CA SER A 112 17.64 -1.15 -7.37
C SER A 112 17.63 -2.44 -6.52
N PHE A 113 16.91 -3.48 -6.95
CA PHE A 113 16.59 -4.70 -6.19
C PHE A 113 16.94 -5.96 -7.02
N PRO A 114 18.22 -6.39 -7.05
CA PRO A 114 18.67 -7.53 -7.82
C PRO A 114 17.95 -8.86 -7.52
N LEU A 115 17.68 -9.19 -6.25
CA LEU A 115 16.96 -10.40 -5.86
C LEU A 115 15.51 -10.34 -6.30
N LEU A 116 14.84 -9.19 -6.17
CA LEU A 116 13.52 -8.99 -6.73
C LEU A 116 13.50 -9.24 -8.24
N LYS A 117 14.47 -8.73 -9.00
CA LYS A 117 14.57 -9.00 -10.45
C LYS A 117 14.69 -10.49 -10.75
N ARG A 118 15.53 -11.23 -10.00
CA ARG A 118 15.66 -12.69 -10.13
C ARG A 118 14.33 -13.39 -9.86
N PHE A 119 13.65 -13.06 -8.76
CA PHE A 119 12.33 -13.58 -8.41
C PHE A 119 11.28 -13.31 -9.50
N LEU A 120 11.30 -12.11 -10.10
CA LEU A 120 10.38 -11.76 -11.18
C LEU A 120 10.66 -12.56 -12.45
N LYS A 121 11.93 -12.83 -12.77
CA LYS A 121 12.35 -13.53 -14.00
C LYS A 121 11.62 -14.86 -14.18
N GLU A 122 11.40 -15.59 -13.09
CA GLU A 122 10.70 -16.89 -13.01
C GLU A 122 9.19 -16.80 -13.28
N THR A 123 8.63 -15.60 -13.36
CA THR A 123 7.20 -15.41 -13.60
C THR A 123 6.86 -15.64 -15.07
N ARG A 124 5.91 -16.55 -15.33
CA ARG A 124 5.35 -16.83 -16.66
C ARG A 124 4.42 -15.69 -17.12
N ARG A 125 5.00 -14.56 -17.49
CA ARG A 125 4.29 -13.40 -18.07
C ARG A 125 5.28 -12.55 -18.88
N ASP A 126 4.83 -11.98 -19.98
CA ASP A 126 5.67 -11.09 -20.77
C ASP A 126 5.79 -9.70 -20.15
N GLY A 127 6.97 -9.10 -20.32
CA GLY A 127 7.31 -7.77 -19.83
C GLY A 127 7.46 -7.70 -18.31
N TRP A 128 8.47 -6.95 -17.86
CA TRP A 128 8.81 -6.83 -16.44
C TRP A 128 7.69 -6.27 -15.57
N LEU A 129 6.96 -5.26 -16.06
CA LEU A 129 5.82 -4.69 -15.34
C LEU A 129 4.64 -5.66 -15.26
N GLY A 130 4.47 -6.50 -16.28
CA GLY A 130 3.49 -7.59 -16.31
C GLY A 130 3.84 -8.67 -15.29
N LYS A 131 5.10 -9.10 -15.24
CA LYS A 131 5.64 -10.03 -14.25
C LYS A 131 5.42 -9.53 -12.82
N PHE A 132 5.79 -8.27 -12.53
CA PHE A 132 5.58 -7.65 -11.22
C PHE A 132 4.11 -7.65 -10.83
N SER A 133 3.24 -7.18 -11.73
CA SER A 133 1.80 -7.09 -11.45
C SER A 133 1.18 -8.48 -11.24
N SER A 134 1.61 -9.49 -12.00
CA SER A 134 1.14 -10.88 -11.84
C SER A 134 1.51 -11.47 -10.46
N ARG A 135 2.70 -11.13 -9.95
CA ARG A 135 3.16 -11.60 -8.63
C ARG A 135 2.47 -10.89 -7.47
N PHE A 136 2.18 -9.59 -7.58
CA PHE A 136 1.80 -8.79 -6.39
C PHE A 136 0.41 -8.18 -6.40
N ARG A 137 -0.26 -8.00 -7.56
CA ARG A 137 -1.52 -7.23 -7.66
C ARG A 137 -2.66 -7.74 -6.76
N SER A 138 -2.77 -9.05 -6.58
CA SER A 138 -3.83 -9.69 -5.80
C SER A 138 -3.31 -10.53 -4.62
N ARG A 139 -1.99 -10.55 -4.41
CA ARG A 139 -1.37 -11.48 -3.48
C ARG A 139 -1.06 -10.80 -2.17
N ARG A 140 -1.42 -11.48 -1.09
CA ARG A 140 -1.13 -11.15 0.30
C ARG A 140 0.13 -11.88 0.83
N ARG A 141 0.80 -12.62 -0.05
CA ARG A 141 1.88 -13.52 0.34
C ARG A 141 3.05 -12.74 0.93
N LEU A 142 3.55 -13.19 2.08
CA LEU A 142 4.82 -12.73 2.63
C LEU A 142 5.93 -12.97 1.60
N LEU A 143 6.82 -12.00 1.46
CA LEU A 143 8.05 -12.20 0.72
C LEU A 143 8.94 -13.20 1.46
N GLU A 144 9.72 -13.96 0.69
CA GLU A 144 10.79 -14.78 1.26
C GLU A 144 11.79 -13.89 2.01
N MET A 145 12.39 -14.42 3.08
CA MET A 145 13.22 -13.66 4.02
C MET A 145 14.28 -12.78 3.31
N LYS A 146 15.04 -13.35 2.37
CA LYS A 146 16.07 -12.62 1.61
C LYS A 146 15.51 -11.47 0.75
N LEU A 147 14.30 -11.65 0.20
CA LEU A 147 13.62 -10.59 -0.56
C LEU A 147 13.13 -9.49 0.38
N SER A 148 12.58 -9.86 1.54
CA SER A 148 12.17 -8.91 2.58
C SER A 148 13.36 -8.05 3.05
N GLU A 149 14.49 -8.68 3.33
CA GLU A 149 15.74 -8.03 3.74
C GLU A 149 16.26 -7.06 2.67
N GLU A 150 16.30 -7.48 1.39
CA GLU A 150 16.71 -6.60 0.29
C GLU A 150 15.80 -5.37 0.20
N LEU A 151 14.48 -5.56 0.26
CA LEU A 151 13.53 -4.45 0.15
C LEU A 151 13.74 -3.43 1.27
N VAL A 152 13.93 -3.93 2.49
CA VAL A 152 14.15 -3.11 3.68
C VAL A 152 15.48 -2.38 3.60
N GLN A 153 16.56 -3.08 3.29
CA GLN A 153 17.90 -2.53 3.23
C GLN A 153 18.01 -1.42 2.17
N VAL A 154 17.54 -1.67 0.95
CA VAL A 154 17.58 -0.68 -0.14
C VAL A 154 16.73 0.53 0.21
N TYR A 155 15.52 0.33 0.73
CA TYR A 155 14.64 1.44 1.10
C TYR A 155 15.25 2.29 2.22
N GLU A 156 15.72 1.67 3.31
CA GLU A 156 16.24 2.40 4.47
C GLU A 156 17.55 3.12 4.15
N ASN A 157 18.43 2.52 3.35
CA ASN A 157 19.65 3.18 2.87
C ASN A 157 19.32 4.41 2.01
N GLN A 158 18.35 4.27 1.12
CA GLN A 158 17.90 5.41 0.30
C GLN A 158 17.21 6.46 1.17
N ARG A 159 16.39 6.07 2.15
CA ARG A 159 15.70 6.98 3.07
C ARG A 159 16.68 7.82 3.88
N LYS A 160 17.75 7.20 4.40
CA LYS A 160 18.80 7.87 5.18
C LYS A 160 19.66 8.83 4.36
N SER A 161 19.93 8.51 3.09
CA SER A 161 20.80 9.31 2.22
C SER A 161 20.06 10.35 1.36
N SER A 162 18.72 10.30 1.33
CA SER A 162 17.92 11.20 0.49
C SER A 162 17.80 12.60 1.06
N ARG A 163 17.82 13.59 0.16
CA ARG A 163 17.50 14.98 0.50
C ARG A 163 16.02 15.11 0.87
N PRO A 164 15.63 16.07 1.74
CA PRO A 164 14.22 16.31 2.08
C PRO A 164 13.31 16.54 0.86
N SER A 165 13.85 17.10 -0.23
CA SER A 165 13.10 17.33 -1.48
C SER A 165 12.65 16.06 -2.22
N ALA A 166 13.25 14.91 -1.90
CA ALA A 166 12.86 13.58 -2.40
C ALA A 166 11.62 13.02 -1.67
N ILE A 167 11.29 13.57 -0.50
CA ILE A 167 10.13 13.16 0.30
C ILE A 167 8.93 14.00 -0.13
N SER A 168 7.78 13.35 -0.21
CA SER A 168 6.50 13.98 -0.57
C SER A 168 6.09 15.00 0.48
N ARG A 169 5.57 16.14 0.02
CA ARG A 169 4.86 17.11 0.88
C ARG A 169 3.37 16.84 0.90
N HIS A 170 2.83 16.34 -0.21
CA HIS A 170 1.43 15.95 -0.36
C HIS A 170 1.33 14.51 -0.87
N TYR A 171 0.22 13.81 -0.57
CA TYR A 171 0.02 12.44 -1.04
C TYR A 171 0.14 12.29 -2.57
N THR A 172 -0.24 13.34 -3.33
CA THR A 172 -0.16 13.38 -4.79
C THR A 172 1.27 13.29 -5.33
N ASP A 173 2.28 13.72 -4.57
CA ASP A 173 3.68 13.63 -4.97
C ASP A 173 4.15 12.17 -5.10
N ALA A 174 3.52 11.25 -4.36
CA ALA A 174 3.79 9.82 -4.43
C ALA A 174 3.13 9.15 -5.65
N LEU A 175 2.24 9.85 -6.35
CA LEU A 175 1.55 9.35 -7.53
C LEU A 175 2.41 9.53 -8.79
N PRO A 176 2.24 8.65 -9.79
CA PRO A 176 2.98 8.74 -11.05
C PRO A 176 2.52 9.92 -11.94
N TYR A 177 1.32 10.44 -11.66
CA TYR A 177 0.66 11.57 -12.31
C TYR A 177 -0.57 11.93 -11.46
N LEU A 178 -1.07 13.16 -11.63
CA LEU A 178 -2.22 13.64 -10.87
C LEU A 178 -3.51 12.89 -11.21
N PRO A 179 -4.36 12.58 -10.22
CA PRO A 179 -5.73 12.14 -10.46
C PRO A 179 -6.58 13.32 -10.99
N PRO A 180 -7.72 13.05 -11.66
CA PRO A 180 -8.62 14.11 -12.13
C PRO A 180 -9.17 15.00 -11.00
N THR A 181 -9.36 14.45 -9.80
CA THR A 181 -9.72 15.22 -8.61
C THR A 181 -8.67 14.97 -7.54
N VAL A 182 -8.16 16.02 -6.91
CA VAL A 182 -7.28 15.92 -5.74
C VAL A 182 -8.12 15.99 -4.46
N ASP A 183 -7.75 15.20 -3.48
CA ASP A 183 -8.31 15.24 -2.13
C ASP A 183 -7.52 16.25 -1.31
N GLU A 184 -7.97 17.51 -1.29
CA GLU A 184 -7.28 18.59 -0.58
C GLU A 184 -7.54 18.55 0.93
N ASP A 185 -8.73 18.10 1.34
CA ASP A 185 -9.16 18.01 2.75
C ASP A 185 -8.88 16.63 3.35
N ARG A 186 -7.62 16.20 3.29
CA ARG A 186 -7.18 14.84 3.67
C ARG A 186 -7.61 14.42 5.07
N GLU A 187 -7.52 15.33 6.03
CA GLU A 187 -7.89 15.07 7.44
C GLU A 187 -9.39 14.88 7.61
N SER A 188 -10.20 15.73 6.98
CA SER A 188 -11.65 15.60 6.95
C SER A 188 -12.06 14.29 6.28
N THR A 189 -11.51 13.99 5.09
CA THR A 189 -11.78 12.73 4.38
C THR A 189 -11.39 11.51 5.23
N TYR A 190 -10.26 11.54 5.93
CA TYR A 190 -9.85 10.47 6.84
C TYR A 190 -10.84 10.30 7.99
N SER A 191 -11.19 11.39 8.66
CA SER A 191 -12.10 11.41 9.80
C SER A 191 -13.50 10.92 9.42
N GLU A 192 -14.04 11.40 8.30
CA GLU A 192 -15.33 10.94 7.76
C GLU A 192 -15.31 9.46 7.43
N CYS A 193 -14.24 8.96 6.80
CA CYS A 193 -14.09 7.53 6.55
C CYS A 193 -14.05 6.73 7.86
N LEU A 194 -13.35 7.22 8.88
CA LEU A 194 -13.20 6.56 10.18
C LEU A 194 -14.53 6.50 10.94
N GLU A 195 -15.28 7.61 10.99
CA GLU A 195 -16.60 7.66 11.60
C GLU A 195 -17.59 6.77 10.85
N ALA A 196 -17.61 6.82 9.51
CA ALA A 196 -18.49 5.98 8.71
C ALA A 196 -18.26 4.47 8.93
N VAL A 197 -17.02 4.02 9.12
CA VAL A 197 -16.75 2.61 9.40
C VAL A 197 -17.06 2.21 10.85
N ARG A 198 -16.90 3.14 11.81
CA ARG A 198 -17.29 2.93 13.22
C ARG A 198 -18.80 2.76 13.36
N GLU A 199 -19.58 3.63 12.73
CA GLU A 199 -21.05 3.54 12.73
C GLU A 199 -21.55 2.22 12.13
N ARG A 200 -20.95 1.77 11.02
CA ARG A 200 -21.28 0.47 10.40
C ARG A 200 -20.94 -0.71 11.31
N GLY A 201 -19.80 -0.64 12.00
CA GLY A 201 -19.41 -1.64 13.00
C GLY A 201 -20.47 -1.79 14.10
N ILE A 202 -20.96 -0.68 14.64
CA ILE A 202 -22.01 -0.65 15.67
C ILE A 202 -23.34 -1.24 15.15
N GLN A 203 -23.73 -0.92 13.92
CA GLN A 203 -24.95 -1.48 13.31
C GLN A 203 -24.86 -3.00 13.08
N SER A 204 -23.69 -3.52 12.74
CA SER A 204 -23.47 -4.96 12.53
C SER A 204 -23.53 -5.80 13.82
N CYS A 205 -23.37 -5.17 14.99
CA CYS A 205 -23.46 -5.81 16.30
C CYS A 205 -24.88 -5.81 16.89
N LYS A 206 -25.89 -5.25 16.21
CA LYS A 206 -27.28 -5.38 16.66
C LYS A 206 -27.73 -6.83 16.47
N PRO A 207 -28.23 -7.52 17.52
CA PRO A 207 -28.69 -8.90 17.39
C PRO A 207 -29.82 -8.95 16.35
N LYS A 208 -29.71 -9.87 15.39
CA LYS A 208 -30.85 -10.24 14.55
C LYS A 208 -31.98 -10.61 15.49
N ARG A 209 -33.07 -9.84 15.48
CA ARG A 209 -34.30 -10.19 16.21
C ARG A 209 -34.63 -11.63 15.82
N SER A 210 -34.58 -12.52 16.80
CA SER A 210 -34.99 -13.91 16.67
C SER A 210 -36.39 -13.95 16.07
N CYS A 211 -36.57 -14.70 14.99
CA CYS A 211 -37.90 -15.04 14.49
C CYS A 211 -38.71 -15.59 15.67
N ARG A 212 -39.88 -14.98 15.92
CA ARG A 212 -40.85 -15.55 16.85
C ARG A 212 -41.34 -16.87 16.25
N CYS A 213 -41.28 -17.93 17.07
CA CYS A 213 -41.96 -19.19 16.85
C CYS A 213 -43.48 -18.97 16.76
#